data_AF-A0A2E0BIK7-F1
#
_entry.id   AF-A0A2E0BIK7-F1
#
_cell.length_a   1.000
_cell.length_b   1.000
_cell.length_c   1.000
_cell.angle_alpha   90.00
_cell.angle_beta   90.00
_cell.angle_gamma   90.00
#
_symmetry.space_group_name_H-M   'P 1'
#
loop_
_entity.id
_entity.type
_entity.pdbx_description
1 polymer ?
#
loop_
_entity_poly.entity_id
_entity_poly.type
_entity_poly.pdbx_seq_one_letter_code
_entity_poly.pdbx_strand_id
1 'polypeptide(L)'
;MTPKNNKQERLLKRPFPIGSVSFRKGPGGSKELAYITARDVMQRLDEVFGVDGWSDKYEFIGGRMMCNLTCNFGGTLVSKADGADDSQIEGAKGGISDALKRAAVKFGIGRYLYHPGAFNGRQPSAWATPEGYDKMMVERDKASDEEFREGLGK
;
A
#
# COMPACT_ATOMS: atom_id res chain seq x y z
N MET A 1 -6.00 22.30 -10.47
CA MET A 1 -5.79 20.92 -10.96
C MET A 1 -6.77 20.04 -10.20
N THR A 2 -7.91 19.70 -10.80
CA THR A 2 -8.97 18.92 -10.15
C THR A 2 -8.42 17.54 -9.81
N PRO A 3 -8.57 17.01 -8.57
CA PRO A 3 -8.15 15.66 -8.25
C PRO A 3 -9.04 14.67 -9.02
N LYS A 4 -8.66 14.35 -10.25
CA LYS A 4 -9.29 13.28 -11.02
C LYS A 4 -8.86 11.97 -10.37
N ASN A 5 -9.85 11.26 -9.80
CA ASN A 5 -9.79 9.91 -9.22
C ASN A 5 -9.18 9.73 -7.82
N ASN A 6 -9.70 10.49 -6.83
CA ASN A 6 -9.44 10.23 -5.40
C ASN A 6 -9.85 8.81 -4.92
N LYS A 7 -10.76 8.12 -5.61
CA LYS A 7 -11.27 6.82 -5.14
C LYS A 7 -10.22 5.71 -5.18
N GLN A 8 -9.53 5.53 -6.32
CA GLN A 8 -8.51 4.47 -6.46
C GLN A 8 -7.36 4.70 -5.48
N GLU A 9 -6.87 5.94 -5.37
CA GLU A 9 -5.83 6.30 -4.41
C GLU A 9 -6.26 5.97 -2.97
N ARG A 10 -7.48 6.35 -2.57
CA ARG A 10 -8.00 6.05 -1.23
C ARG A 10 -8.08 4.56 -0.96
N LEU A 11 -8.57 3.78 -1.92
CA LEU A 11 -8.68 2.33 -1.78
C LEU A 11 -7.30 1.67 -1.70
N LEU A 12 -6.31 2.11 -2.47
CA LEU A 12 -4.93 1.60 -2.37
C LEU A 12 -4.31 1.87 -1.01
N LYS A 13 -4.55 3.05 -0.44
CA LYS A 13 -4.01 3.46 0.85
C LYS A 13 -4.77 2.90 2.05
N ARG A 14 -5.99 2.37 1.85
CA ARG A 14 -6.83 1.83 2.92
C ARG A 14 -6.09 0.74 3.70
N PRO A 15 -6.01 0.81 5.04
CA PRO A 15 -5.38 -0.22 5.85
C PRO A 15 -5.97 -1.61 5.61
N PHE A 16 -5.17 -2.65 5.87
CA PHE A 16 -5.65 -4.03 5.82
C PHE A 16 -6.38 -4.38 7.12
N PRO A 17 -7.39 -5.27 7.06
CA PRO A 17 -7.96 -5.87 8.27
C PRO A 17 -6.85 -6.49 9.12
N ILE A 18 -6.94 -6.35 10.44
CA ILE A 18 -5.88 -6.82 11.35
C ILE A 18 -5.59 -8.32 11.18
N GLY A 19 -6.60 -9.13 10.85
CA GLY A 19 -6.44 -10.57 10.57
C GLY A 19 -5.60 -10.90 9.33
N SER A 20 -5.44 -9.94 8.40
CA SER A 20 -4.58 -10.08 7.21
C SER A 20 -3.16 -9.54 7.46
N VAL A 21 -2.92 -8.84 8.57
CA VAL A 21 -1.61 -8.32 8.93
C VAL A 21 -0.84 -9.36 9.74
N SER A 22 0.30 -9.76 9.21
CA SER A 22 1.22 -10.69 9.86
C SER A 22 2.31 -9.95 10.63
N PHE A 23 2.88 -10.60 11.64
CA PHE A 23 3.95 -10.05 12.46
C PHE A 23 5.14 -11.01 12.48
N ARG A 24 6.35 -10.45 12.38
CA ARG A 24 7.60 -11.21 12.51
C ARG A 24 8.57 -10.48 13.43
N LYS A 25 9.50 -11.22 14.06
CA LYS A 25 10.59 -10.59 14.81
C LYS A 25 11.44 -9.73 13.87
N GLY A 26 11.76 -8.52 14.30
CA GLY A 26 12.66 -7.65 13.56
C GLY A 26 14.15 -8.05 13.75
N PRO A 27 15.05 -7.48 12.94
CA PRO A 27 16.48 -7.74 13.02
C PRO A 27 17.03 -7.49 14.44
N GLY A 28 17.93 -8.35 14.90
CA GLY A 28 18.63 -8.16 16.18
C GLY A 28 17.74 -8.24 17.43
N GLY A 29 16.55 -8.84 17.35
CA GLY A 29 15.62 -8.94 18.49
C GLY A 29 14.84 -7.65 18.76
N SER A 30 14.76 -6.75 17.77
CA SER A 30 13.94 -5.54 17.84
C SER A 30 12.44 -5.85 17.98
N LYS A 31 11.63 -4.80 18.17
CA LYS A 31 10.16 -4.86 18.11
C LYS A 31 9.68 -5.63 16.87
N GLU A 32 8.55 -6.32 17.00
CA GLU A 32 7.91 -7.03 15.89
C GLU A 32 7.59 -6.07 14.74
N LEU A 33 7.78 -6.57 13.51
CA LEU A 33 7.48 -5.86 12.28
C LEU A 33 6.18 -6.38 11.70
N ALA A 34 5.23 -5.47 11.48
CA ALA A 34 4.00 -5.74 10.76
C ALA A 34 4.29 -5.83 9.26
N TYR A 35 3.69 -6.82 8.59
CA TYR A 35 3.81 -6.98 7.14
C TYR A 35 2.56 -7.63 6.55
N ILE A 36 2.37 -7.42 5.26
CA ILE A 36 1.41 -8.15 4.43
C ILE A 36 2.15 -9.11 3.51
N THR A 37 1.46 -10.14 3.07
CA THR A 37 1.97 -11.03 2.03
C THR A 37 1.79 -10.40 0.66
N ALA A 38 2.45 -10.96 -0.35
CA ALA A 38 2.23 -10.51 -1.70
C ALA A 38 0.85 -10.94 -2.25
N ARG A 39 0.11 -11.85 -1.59
CA ARG A 39 -1.26 -12.25 -1.97
C ARG A 39 -2.24 -11.16 -1.58
N ASP A 40 -2.04 -10.56 -0.41
CA ASP A 40 -2.79 -9.39 0.04
C ASP A 40 -2.61 -8.20 -0.92
N VAL A 41 -1.41 -8.02 -1.48
CA VAL A 41 -1.14 -6.99 -2.50
C VAL A 41 -1.91 -7.28 -3.79
N MET A 42 -1.84 -8.51 -4.31
CA MET A 42 -2.55 -8.89 -5.54
C MET A 42 -4.07 -8.75 -5.37
N GLN A 43 -4.61 -9.20 -4.24
CA GLN A 43 -6.02 -9.02 -3.93
C GLN A 43 -6.42 -7.53 -3.91
N ARG A 44 -5.61 -6.67 -3.27
CA ARG A 44 -5.89 -5.22 -3.27
C ARG A 44 -5.84 -4.63 -4.68
N LEU A 45 -4.92 -5.09 -5.52
CA LEU A 45 -4.83 -4.62 -6.91
C LEU A 45 -6.06 -5.06 -7.71
N ASP A 46 -6.50 -6.31 -7.57
CA ASP A 46 -7.72 -6.82 -8.19
C ASP A 46 -8.96 -6.06 -7.72
N GLU A 47 -9.08 -5.78 -6.42
CA GLU A 47 -10.19 -5.01 -5.84
C GLU A 47 -10.27 -3.57 -6.39
N VAL A 48 -9.12 -2.94 -6.68
CA VAL A 48 -9.05 -1.53 -7.08
C VAL A 48 -9.13 -1.36 -8.59
N PHE A 49 -8.48 -2.24 -9.33
CA PHE A 49 -8.25 -2.10 -10.77
C PHE A 49 -8.95 -3.16 -11.62
N GLY A 50 -9.42 -4.26 -11.02
CA GLY A 50 -9.77 -5.47 -11.76
C GLY A 50 -8.52 -6.24 -12.18
N VAL A 51 -8.68 -7.53 -12.50
CA VAL A 51 -7.59 -8.42 -12.91
C VAL A 51 -6.88 -7.96 -14.19
N ASP A 52 -7.55 -7.16 -15.02
CA ASP A 52 -7.07 -6.59 -16.28
C ASP A 52 -6.52 -5.16 -16.14
N GLY A 53 -6.69 -4.53 -14.97
CA GLY A 53 -6.31 -3.14 -14.73
C GLY A 53 -4.91 -2.95 -14.12
N TRP A 54 -4.16 -4.03 -13.89
CA TRP A 54 -2.78 -3.97 -13.41
C TRP A 54 -1.92 -5.08 -14.02
N SER A 55 -0.60 -4.87 -14.01
CA SER A 55 0.37 -5.87 -14.43
C SER A 55 1.70 -5.65 -13.71
N ASP A 56 2.51 -6.70 -13.60
CA ASP A 56 3.88 -6.61 -13.12
C ASP A 56 4.87 -7.22 -14.11
N LYS A 57 6.11 -6.71 -14.07
CA LYS A 57 7.24 -7.24 -14.81
C LYS A 57 8.44 -7.33 -13.89
N TYR A 58 9.12 -8.46 -13.92
CA TYR A 58 10.30 -8.71 -13.08
C TYR A 58 11.58 -8.70 -13.92
N GLU A 59 12.61 -8.05 -13.39
CA GLU A 59 13.93 -7.95 -14.02
C GLU A 59 15.00 -8.14 -12.95
N PHE A 60 16.06 -8.90 -13.26
CA PHE A 60 17.20 -9.04 -12.36
C PHE A 60 18.27 -8.01 -12.73
N ILE A 61 18.50 -7.01 -11.87
CA ILE A 61 19.39 -5.88 -12.13
C ILE A 61 20.38 -5.74 -10.98
N GLY A 62 21.68 -5.85 -11.28
CA GLY A 62 22.74 -5.60 -10.30
C GLY A 62 22.68 -6.51 -9.06
N GLY A 63 22.28 -7.79 -9.24
CA GLY A 63 22.15 -8.74 -8.13
C GLY A 63 20.84 -8.64 -7.35
N ARG A 64 19.88 -7.82 -7.81
CA ARG A 64 18.59 -7.59 -7.13
C ARG A 64 17.42 -7.94 -8.04
N MET A 65 16.37 -8.48 -7.44
CA MET A 65 15.10 -8.69 -8.11
C MET A 65 14.31 -7.38 -8.11
N MET A 66 14.03 -6.83 -9.29
CA MET A 66 13.24 -5.61 -9.49
C MET A 66 11.85 -5.96 -9.98
N CYS A 67 10.81 -5.34 -9.40
CA CYS A 67 9.44 -5.40 -9.86
C CYS A 67 9.03 -4.04 -10.42
N ASN A 68 8.60 -4.00 -11.68
CA ASN A 68 7.90 -2.86 -12.29
C ASN A 68 6.40 -3.13 -12.24
N LEU A 69 5.69 -2.49 -11.30
CA LEU A 69 4.23 -2.62 -11.16
C LEU A 69 3.54 -1.48 -11.92
N THR A 70 2.62 -1.84 -12.81
CA THR A 70 1.83 -0.92 -13.62
C THR A 70 0.35 -1.00 -13.26
N CYS A 71 -0.30 0.13 -13.11
CA CYS A 71 -1.72 0.22 -12.73
C CYS A 71 -2.46 1.25 -13.60
N ASN A 72 -3.73 0.95 -13.92
CA ASN A 72 -4.59 1.77 -14.77
C ASN A 72 -5.44 2.77 -13.95
N PHE A 73 -5.08 4.05 -14.03
CA PHE A 73 -5.83 5.15 -13.42
C PHE A 73 -6.75 5.82 -14.44
N GLY A 74 -7.90 5.21 -14.71
CA GLY A 74 -8.93 5.79 -15.58
C GLY A 74 -8.46 5.99 -17.02
N GLY A 75 -7.73 5.02 -17.58
CA GLY A 75 -7.15 5.04 -18.92
C GLY A 75 -5.69 5.47 -18.96
N THR A 76 -5.14 6.00 -17.85
CA THR A 76 -3.72 6.35 -17.76
C THR A 76 -2.95 5.24 -17.06
N LEU A 77 -2.00 4.63 -17.75
CA LEU A 77 -1.10 3.65 -17.15
C LEU A 77 0.00 4.37 -16.36
N VAL A 78 0.16 3.98 -15.09
CA VAL A 78 1.21 4.49 -14.21
C VAL A 78 2.05 3.31 -13.75
N SER A 79 3.37 3.38 -13.98
CA SER A 79 4.33 2.35 -13.55
C SER A 79 5.21 2.85 -12.42
N LYS A 80 5.45 2.01 -11.42
CA LYS A 80 6.41 2.27 -10.33
C LYS A 80 7.21 1.00 -10.07
N ALA A 81 8.52 1.19 -9.87
CA ALA A 81 9.45 0.09 -9.70
C ALA A 81 10.12 0.10 -8.33
N ASP A 82 10.33 -1.05 -7.71
CA ASP A 82 11.22 -1.23 -6.55
C ASP A 82 11.80 -2.65 -6.59
N GLY A 83 12.82 -2.92 -5.78
CA GLY A 83 13.45 -4.23 -5.76
C GLY A 83 13.77 -4.69 -4.36
N ALA A 84 14.02 -5.99 -4.25
CA ALA A 84 14.47 -6.64 -3.05
C ALA A 84 15.74 -7.46 -3.34
N ASP A 85 16.55 -7.65 -2.30
CA ASP A 85 17.69 -8.55 -2.39
C ASP A 85 17.20 -10.01 -2.40
N ASP A 86 17.83 -10.85 -3.23
CA ASP A 86 17.65 -12.30 -3.16
C ASP A 86 18.35 -12.80 -1.88
N SER A 87 17.59 -13.35 -0.93
CA SER A 87 18.19 -13.87 0.31
C SER A 87 18.98 -15.16 -0.01
N GLN A 88 20.20 -15.31 0.50
CA GLN A 88 21.05 -16.48 0.21
C GLN A 88 20.52 -17.83 0.74
N ILE A 89 19.32 -17.86 1.34
CA ILE A 89 18.80 -19.00 2.11
C ILE A 89 17.58 -19.67 1.39
N GLU A 90 16.79 -18.92 0.60
CA GLU A 90 15.58 -19.38 -0.13
C GLU A 90 15.39 -18.53 -1.42
N GLY A 91 16.48 -18.35 -2.16
CA GLY A 91 16.82 -17.03 -2.71
C GLY A 91 16.00 -16.41 -3.83
N ALA A 92 15.26 -17.16 -4.63
CA ALA A 92 14.53 -16.56 -5.77
C ALA A 92 13.06 -16.19 -5.44
N LYS A 93 12.38 -16.97 -4.58
CA LYS A 93 10.92 -16.78 -4.33
C LYS A 93 10.65 -15.63 -3.36
N GLY A 94 11.57 -15.40 -2.42
CA GLY A 94 11.51 -14.29 -1.48
C GLY A 94 11.68 -12.94 -2.17
N GLY A 95 12.67 -12.82 -3.06
CA GLY A 95 13.00 -11.59 -3.79
C GLY A 95 11.85 -11.08 -4.65
N ILE A 96 11.20 -11.97 -5.43
CA ILE A 96 10.04 -11.62 -6.27
C ILE A 96 8.88 -11.07 -5.43
N SER A 97 8.49 -11.80 -4.38
CA SER A 97 7.35 -11.38 -3.53
C SER A 97 7.66 -10.09 -2.78
N ASP A 98 8.90 -9.87 -2.36
CA ASP A 98 9.27 -8.64 -1.66
C ASP A 98 9.38 -7.45 -2.61
N ALA A 99 9.93 -7.63 -3.81
CA ALA A 99 9.96 -6.61 -4.86
C ALA A 99 8.55 -6.12 -5.22
N LEU A 100 7.57 -7.03 -5.38
CA LEU A 100 6.17 -6.66 -5.63
C LEU A 100 5.59 -5.80 -4.51
N LYS A 101 5.71 -6.26 -3.25
CA LYS A 101 5.21 -5.50 -2.09
C LYS A 101 5.84 -4.12 -2.02
N ARG A 102 7.14 -4.00 -2.29
CA ARG A 102 7.87 -2.73 -2.26
C ARG A 102 7.45 -1.79 -3.40
N ALA A 103 7.25 -2.30 -4.61
CA ALA A 103 6.68 -1.52 -5.70
C ALA A 103 5.26 -1.01 -5.36
N ALA A 104 4.44 -1.88 -4.78
CA ALA A 104 3.08 -1.55 -4.33
C ALA A 104 3.04 -0.47 -3.22
N VAL A 105 4.04 -0.43 -2.32
CA VAL A 105 4.19 0.66 -1.33
C VAL A 105 4.25 2.02 -2.01
N LYS A 106 4.84 2.14 -3.21
CA LYS A 106 4.90 3.41 -3.95
C LYS A 106 3.53 3.90 -4.44
N PHE A 107 2.55 3.01 -4.58
CA PHE A 107 1.14 3.35 -4.83
C PHE A 107 0.35 3.59 -3.53
N GLY A 108 0.88 3.16 -2.39
CA GLY A 108 0.28 3.38 -1.06
C GLY A 108 -0.15 2.11 -0.34
N ILE A 109 -0.18 0.97 -1.05
CA ILE A 109 -0.56 -0.33 -0.49
C ILE A 109 0.41 -0.70 0.63
N GLY A 110 -0.13 -0.95 1.82
CA GLY A 110 0.67 -1.34 3.00
C GLY A 110 1.63 -0.26 3.51
N ARG A 111 1.61 0.97 2.96
CA ARG A 111 2.55 2.04 3.38
C ARG A 111 2.38 2.41 4.85
N TYR A 112 1.16 2.35 5.37
CA TYR A 112 0.90 2.65 6.78
C TYR A 112 1.64 1.72 7.75
N LEU A 113 2.00 0.50 7.33
CA LEU A 113 2.74 -0.47 8.15
C LEU A 113 4.15 0.03 8.54
N TYR A 114 4.69 0.98 7.79
CA TYR A 114 5.99 1.61 8.06
C TYR A 114 5.89 2.79 9.04
N HIS A 115 4.68 3.22 9.40
CA HIS A 115 4.49 4.36 10.28
C HIS A 115 4.67 3.92 11.75
N PRO A 116 5.53 4.60 12.54
CA PRO A 116 5.83 4.18 13.92
C PRO A 116 4.61 4.19 14.83
N GLY A 117 3.62 5.05 14.55
CA GLY A 117 2.35 5.12 15.28
C GLY A 117 1.24 4.20 14.74
N ALA A 118 1.50 3.35 13.74
CA ALA A 118 0.46 2.47 13.21
C ALA A 118 0.08 1.36 14.19
N PHE A 119 1.05 0.89 14.99
CA PHE A 119 0.83 -0.19 15.95
C PHE A 119 1.49 0.10 17.29
N ASN A 120 0.80 -0.29 18.37
CA ASN A 120 1.38 -0.47 19.69
C ASN A 120 1.43 -1.99 19.99
N GLY A 121 2.60 -2.61 19.78
CA GLY A 121 2.70 -4.07 19.72
C GLY A 121 1.95 -4.59 18.49
N ARG A 122 0.97 -5.48 18.69
CA ARG A 122 0.09 -5.98 17.61
C ARG A 122 -1.24 -5.23 17.53
N GLN A 123 -1.47 -4.27 18.42
CA GLN A 123 -2.71 -3.49 18.42
C GLN A 123 -2.60 -2.34 17.42
N PRO A 124 -3.46 -2.27 16.39
CA PRO A 124 -3.48 -1.15 15.46
C PRO A 124 -4.05 0.10 16.13
N SER A 125 -3.51 1.26 15.75
CA SER A 125 -4.14 2.56 16.01
C SER A 125 -5.43 2.70 15.21
N ALA A 126 -6.38 3.53 15.66
CA ALA A 126 -7.68 3.67 15.01
C ALA A 126 -7.58 3.98 13.51
N TRP A 127 -6.70 4.91 13.13
CA TRP A 127 -6.50 5.29 11.72
C TRP A 127 -5.80 4.20 10.87
N ALA A 128 -5.18 3.22 11.52
CA ALA A 128 -4.52 2.07 10.90
C ALA A 128 -5.44 0.84 10.82
N THR A 129 -6.75 1.01 11.06
CA THR A 129 -7.78 0.01 10.73
C THR A 129 -8.59 0.46 9.51
N PRO A 130 -9.25 -0.47 8.80
CA PRO A 130 -10.11 -0.11 7.68
C PRO A 130 -11.22 0.88 8.09
N GLU A 131 -11.89 0.65 9.21
CA GLU A 131 -13.02 1.44 9.68
C GLU A 131 -12.60 2.85 10.11
N GLY A 132 -11.48 2.97 10.84
CA GLY A 132 -11.00 4.27 11.27
C GLY A 132 -10.41 5.09 10.13
N TYR A 133 -9.78 4.45 9.14
CA TYR A 133 -9.40 5.12 7.90
C TYR A 133 -10.61 5.63 7.14
N ASP A 134 -11.63 4.79 6.94
CA ASP A 134 -12.84 5.19 6.21
C ASP A 134 -13.54 6.37 6.91
N LYS A 135 -13.65 6.32 8.25
CA LYS A 135 -14.18 7.44 9.05
C LYS A 135 -13.36 8.72 8.86
N MET A 136 -12.03 8.63 8.94
CA MET A 136 -11.13 9.77 8.74
C MET A 136 -11.27 10.37 7.34
N MET A 137 -11.41 9.54 6.30
CA MET A 137 -11.59 10.02 4.93
C MET A 137 -12.94 10.74 4.76
N VAL A 138 -14.01 10.27 5.41
CA VAL A 138 -15.31 10.96 5.42
C VAL A 138 -15.21 12.31 6.12
N GLU A 139 -14.54 12.38 7.28
CA GLU A 139 -14.32 13.63 8.01
C GLU A 139 -13.49 14.63 7.19
N ARG A 140 -12.43 14.16 6.54
CA ARG A 140 -11.60 14.99 5.65
C ARG A 140 -12.40 15.59 4.50
N ASP A 141 -13.26 14.79 3.88
CA ASP A 141 -14.09 15.25 2.76
C ASP A 141 -15.10 16.31 3.20
N LYS A 142 -15.74 16.12 4.36
CA LYS A 142 -16.64 17.12 4.94
C LYS A 142 -15.91 18.43 5.22
N ALA A 143 -14.72 18.37 5.83
CA ALA A 143 -13.91 19.56 6.11
C ALA A 143 -13.53 20.28 4.81
N SER A 144 -13.10 19.55 3.77
CA SER A 144 -12.79 20.14 2.46
C SER A 144 -14.01 20.80 1.79
N ASP A 145 -15.21 20.21 1.95
CA ASP A 145 -16.45 20.79 1.43
C ASP A 145 -16.86 22.06 2.19
N GLU A 146 -16.67 22.08 3.52
CA GLU A 146 -16.92 23.25 4.38
C GLU A 146 -15.96 24.39 4.03
N GLU A 147 -14.65 24.12 3.98
CA GLU A 147 -13.61 25.08 3.57
C GLU A 147 -13.90 25.67 2.18
N PHE A 148 -14.37 24.84 1.25
CA PHE A 148 -14.74 25.30 -0.09
C PHE A 148 -15.96 26.23 -0.08
N ARG A 149 -16.98 25.94 0.75
CA ARG A 149 -18.17 26.80 0.89
C ARG A 149 -17.83 28.13 1.53
N GLU A 150 -17.05 28.12 2.60
CA GLU A 150 -16.56 29.34 3.27
C GLU A 150 -15.74 30.21 2.30
N GLY A 151 -14.88 29.60 1.48
CA GLY A 151 -14.11 30.31 0.46
C GLY A 151 -14.97 30.94 -0.65
N LEU A 152 -16.21 30.47 -0.86
CA LEU A 152 -17.19 31.06 -1.77
C LEU A 152 -18.05 32.15 -1.11
N GLY A 153 -17.84 32.44 0.18
CA GLY A 153 -18.62 33.43 0.93
C GLY A 153 -20.08 33.00 1.13
N LYS A 154 -20.36 31.70 1.19
CA LYS A 154 -21.69 31.12 1.43
C LYS A 154 -21.72 30.28 2.69
#